data_AF-A0A822AZ25-F1
#
_entry.id   AF-A0A822AZ25-F1
#
_cell.length_a   1.000
_cell.length_b   1.000
_cell.length_c   1.000
_cell.angle_alpha   90.00
_cell.angle_beta   90.00
_cell.angle_gamma   90.00
#
_symmetry.space_group_name_H-M   'P 1'
#
loop_
_entity.id
_entity.type
_entity.pdbx_description
1 polymer ?
#
loop_
_entity_poly.entity_id
_entity_poly.type
_entity_poly.pdbx_seq_one_letter_code
_entity_poly.pdbx_strand_id
1 'polypeptide(L)'
;MFQQRNLSAMKTKRSTILHYWNNGHRSPATIARITKIPIRTVKYNIVKIKSQGTIEDRPRKITANDDKPLGQWIRRNNETTSQELVQKLLHDRDLNVSRWTAQRQLKRMGYKSTLPLWNT
;
A
#
# COMPACT_ATOMS: atom_id res chain seq x y z
N MET A 1 -16.92 0.23 7.18
CA MET A 1 -16.67 0.87 8.49
C MET A 1 -15.53 0.24 9.31
N PHE A 2 -15.43 -1.10 9.42
CA PHE A 2 -14.38 -1.78 10.22
C PHE A 2 -12.93 -1.59 9.71
N GLN A 3 -12.71 -1.54 8.39
CA GLN A 3 -11.35 -1.35 7.83
C GLN A 3 -10.74 0.02 8.17
N GLN A 4 -11.52 1.10 8.18
CA GLN A 4 -11.04 2.45 8.50
C GLN A 4 -10.60 2.58 9.97
N ARG A 5 -11.31 1.96 10.91
CA ARG A 5 -10.96 1.98 12.35
C ARG A 5 -9.64 1.26 12.64
N ASN A 6 -9.35 0.17 11.93
CA ASN A 6 -8.08 -0.56 12.09
C ASN A 6 -6.89 0.22 11.49
N LEU A 7 -7.10 0.91 10.37
CA LEU A 7 -6.06 1.74 9.74
C LEU A 7 -5.69 2.94 10.62
N SER A 8 -6.67 3.59 11.26
CA SER A 8 -6.40 4.71 12.18
C SER A 8 -5.64 4.24 13.42
N ALA A 9 -6.05 3.13 14.05
CA ALA A 9 -5.37 2.57 15.21
C ALA A 9 -3.91 2.17 14.92
N MET A 10 -3.64 1.61 13.73
CA MET A 10 -2.28 1.29 13.30
C MET A 10 -1.42 2.53 13.06
N LYS A 11 -1.98 3.56 12.41
CA LYS A 11 -1.30 4.84 12.21
C LYS A 11 -0.93 5.47 13.55
N THR A 12 -1.85 5.51 14.51
CA THR A 12 -1.59 6.04 15.85
C THR A 12 -0.42 5.31 16.52
N LYS A 13 -0.44 3.96 16.52
CA LYS A 13 0.66 3.17 17.10
C LYS A 13 2.01 3.47 16.45
N ARG A 14 2.05 3.60 15.11
CA ARG A 14 3.28 3.96 14.39
C ARG A 14 3.77 5.34 14.78
N SER A 15 2.91 6.35 14.75
CA SER A 15 3.27 7.72 15.15
C SER A 15 3.80 7.79 16.58
N THR A 16 3.18 7.06 17.51
CA THR A 16 3.66 6.97 18.90
C THR A 16 5.06 6.34 18.98
N ILE A 17 5.30 5.21 18.31
CA ILE A 17 6.63 4.57 18.29
C ILE A 17 7.69 5.50 17.71
N LEU A 18 7.38 6.17 16.59
CA LEU A 18 8.29 7.11 15.93
C LEU A 18 8.63 8.29 16.84
N HIS A 19 7.63 8.85 17.54
CA HIS A 19 7.83 9.93 18.51
C HIS A 19 8.84 9.55 19.60
N TYR A 20 8.63 8.42 20.29
CA TYR A 20 9.55 7.98 21.34
C TYR A 20 10.95 7.64 20.79
N TRP A 21 11.02 7.05 19.60
CA TRP A 21 12.29 6.76 18.95
C TRP A 21 13.09 8.03 18.62
N ASN A 22 12.41 9.06 18.12
CA ASN A 22 13.02 10.35 17.79
C ASN A 22 13.42 11.14 19.04
N ASN A 23 12.69 10.99 20.15
CA ASN A 23 13.02 11.56 21.46
C ASN A 23 14.09 10.78 22.25
N GLY A 24 14.87 9.92 21.58
CA GLY A 24 16.04 9.29 22.19
C GLY A 24 15.77 8.00 22.96
N HIS A 25 14.54 7.48 23.01
CA HIS A 25 14.27 6.16 23.59
C HIS A 25 14.73 5.05 22.63
N ARG A 26 16.02 4.72 22.63
CA ARG A 26 16.62 3.75 21.69
C ARG A 26 16.38 2.28 22.03
N SER A 27 15.72 1.97 23.16
CA SER A 27 15.38 0.60 23.56
C SER A 27 13.95 0.23 23.14
N PRO A 28 13.76 -0.77 22.26
CA PRO A 28 12.44 -1.28 21.91
C PRO A 28 11.62 -1.73 23.12
N ALA A 29 12.27 -2.32 24.13
CA ALA A 29 11.64 -2.78 25.37
C ALA A 29 11.08 -1.59 26.17
N THR A 30 11.84 -0.50 26.25
CA THR A 30 11.40 0.73 26.91
C THR A 30 10.19 1.33 26.22
N ILE A 31 10.21 1.46 24.90
CA ILE A 31 9.07 1.99 24.14
C ILE A 31 7.83 1.10 24.34
N ALA A 32 7.98 -0.22 24.26
CA ALA A 32 6.85 -1.15 24.45
C ALA A 32 6.22 -1.01 25.86
N ARG A 33 7.05 -0.87 26.89
CA ARG A 33 6.61 -0.69 28.27
C ARG A 33 5.84 0.62 28.49
N ILE A 34 6.33 1.72 27.91
CA ILE A 34 5.72 3.06 28.01
C ILE A 34 4.40 3.10 27.22
N THR A 35 4.42 2.63 25.98
CA THR A 35 3.29 2.76 25.04
C THR A 35 2.25 1.66 25.16
N LYS A 36 2.55 0.59 25.91
CA LYS A 36 1.76 -0.66 25.95
C LYS A 36 1.57 -1.31 24.57
N ILE A 37 2.36 -0.93 23.57
CA ILE A 37 2.37 -1.57 22.25
C ILE A 37 3.17 -2.87 22.36
N PRO A 38 2.67 -3.99 21.79
CA PRO A 38 3.40 -5.26 21.82
C PRO A 38 4.84 -5.12 21.33
N ILE A 39 5.78 -5.70 22.06
CA ILE A 39 7.23 -5.58 21.77
C ILE A 39 7.59 -6.01 20.36
N ARG A 40 6.90 -7.02 19.81
CA ARG A 40 7.09 -7.48 18.41
C ARG A 40 6.78 -6.37 17.42
N THR A 41 5.68 -5.63 17.63
CA THR A 41 5.27 -4.49 16.80
C THR A 41 6.30 -3.37 16.89
N VAL A 42 6.81 -3.06 18.08
CA VAL A 42 7.85 -2.05 18.28
C VAL A 42 9.13 -2.42 17.55
N LYS A 43 9.63 -3.65 17.73
CA LYS A 43 10.83 -4.15 17.04
C LYS A 43 10.70 -4.06 15.52
N TYR A 44 9.59 -4.55 14.96
CA TYR A 44 9.33 -4.49 13.53
C TYR A 44 9.40 -3.05 12.99
N ASN A 45 8.73 -2.12 13.65
CA ASN A 45 8.71 -0.72 13.22
C ASN A 45 10.07 -0.03 13.38
N ILE A 46 10.84 -0.34 14.43
CA ILE A 46 12.21 0.20 14.59
C ILE A 46 13.14 -0.32 13.49
N VAL A 47 13.07 -1.61 13.15
CA VAL A 47 13.82 -2.16 12.00
C VAL A 47 13.49 -1.38 10.74
N LYS A 48 12.21 -1.07 10.55
CA LYS A 48 11.72 -0.25 9.43
C LYS A 48 12.30 1.17 9.46
N ILE A 49 12.24 1.86 10.59
CA ILE A 49 12.81 3.21 10.73
C ILE A 49 14.30 3.20 10.40
N LYS A 50 15.05 2.19 10.87
CA LYS A 50 16.49 2.08 10.60
C LYS A 50 16.79 1.83 9.12
N SER A 51 15.98 1.02 8.43
CA SER A 51 16.26 0.63 7.05
C SER A 51 15.79 1.63 6.00
N GLN A 52 14.69 2.34 6.24
CA GLN A 52 14.09 3.27 5.26
C GLN A 52 13.91 4.70 5.78
N GLY A 53 14.37 5.02 6.99
CA GLY A 53 14.24 6.36 7.59
C GLY A 53 12.82 6.74 8.02
N THR A 54 11.82 5.90 7.72
CA THR A 54 10.42 6.14 8.01
C THR A 54 9.72 4.90 8.54
N ILE A 55 8.64 5.10 9.30
CA ILE A 55 7.76 4.03 9.77
C ILE A 55 6.60 3.76 8.80
N GLU A 56 6.37 4.68 7.85
CA GLU A 56 5.26 4.61 6.91
C GLU A 56 5.45 3.48 5.89
N ASP A 57 4.35 2.91 5.43
CA ASP A 57 4.37 1.90 4.37
C ASP A 57 4.76 2.58 3.05
N ARG A 58 5.49 1.84 2.21
CA ARG A 58 5.84 2.35 0.87
C ARG A 58 4.55 2.68 0.12
N PRO A 59 4.47 3.85 -0.52
CA PRO A 59 3.32 4.20 -1.32
C PRO A 59 3.12 3.16 -2.42
N ARG A 60 1.86 2.92 -2.77
CA ARG A 60 1.52 2.01 -3.86
C ARG A 60 1.93 2.67 -5.18
N LYS A 61 2.41 1.85 -6.13
CA LYS A 61 2.68 2.31 -7.50
C LYS A 61 1.42 2.84 -8.19
N ILE A 62 0.31 2.10 -8.08
CA ILE A 62 -1.00 2.56 -8.56
C ILE A 62 -1.73 3.22 -7.40
N THR A 63 -2.08 4.50 -7.59
CA THR A 63 -2.69 5.34 -6.57
C THR A 63 -4.19 5.49 -6.80
N ALA A 64 -4.90 6.13 -5.87
CA ALA A 64 -6.33 6.41 -6.03
C ALA A 64 -6.61 7.34 -7.23
N ASN A 65 -5.63 8.16 -7.64
CA ASN A 65 -5.76 9.05 -8.79
C ASN A 65 -5.81 8.26 -10.12
N ASP A 66 -5.31 7.03 -10.12
CA ASP A 66 -5.29 6.15 -11.29
C ASP A 66 -6.55 5.28 -11.40
N ASP A 67 -7.39 5.25 -10.36
CA ASP A 67 -8.63 4.46 -10.35
C ASP A 67 -9.63 4.98 -11.39
N LYS A 68 -9.76 6.31 -11.53
CA LYS A 68 -10.66 6.91 -12.51
C LYS A 68 -10.28 6.57 -13.96
N PRO A 69 -9.03 6.78 -14.43
CA PRO A 69 -8.65 6.40 -15.80
C PRO A 69 -8.75 4.89 -16.03
N LEU A 70 -8.32 4.05 -15.07
CA LEU A 70 -8.48 2.60 -15.16
C LEU A 70 -9.95 2.19 -15.37
N GLY A 71 -10.85 2.77 -14.57
CA GLY A 71 -12.28 2.50 -14.70
C GLY A 71 -12.85 2.97 -16.05
N GLN A 72 -12.39 4.11 -16.56
CA GLN A 72 -12.82 4.63 -17.86
C GLN A 72 -12.33 3.75 -19.02
N TRP A 73 -11.08 3.28 -19.00
CA TRP A 73 -10.56 2.40 -20.05
C TRP A 73 -11.35 1.09 -20.12
N ILE A 74 -11.62 0.47 -18.97
CA ILE A 74 -12.41 -0.77 -18.90
C ILE A 74 -13.86 -0.54 -19.34
N ARG A 75 -14.46 0.61 -18.99
CA ARG A 75 -15.83 0.93 -19.41
C ARG A 75 -15.95 1.17 -20.92
N ARG A 76 -14.93 1.74 -21.54
CA ARG A 76 -14.89 1.99 -22.99
C ARG A 76 -14.63 0.71 -23.78
N ASN A 77 -13.85 -0.22 -23.23
CA ASN A 77 -13.60 -1.52 -23.83
C ASN A 77 -13.59 -2.59 -22.72
N ASN A 78 -14.68 -3.35 -22.62
CA ASN A 78 -14.86 -4.39 -21.62
C ASN A 78 -14.02 -5.66 -21.88
N GLU A 79 -13.47 -5.80 -23.09
CA GLU A 79 -12.56 -6.90 -23.46
C GLU A 79 -11.10 -6.59 -23.13
N THR A 80 -10.79 -5.37 -22.67
CA THR A 80 -9.42 -4.97 -22.32
C THR A 80 -8.79 -5.98 -21.36
N THR A 81 -7.64 -6.51 -21.75
CA THR A 81 -6.86 -7.47 -20.98
C THR A 81 -6.09 -6.78 -19.84
N SER A 82 -5.63 -7.57 -18.86
CA SER A 82 -4.75 -7.05 -17.82
C SER A 82 -3.42 -6.52 -18.39
N GLN A 83 -2.96 -7.07 -19.52
CA GLN A 83 -1.70 -6.71 -20.16
C GLN A 83 -1.82 -5.37 -20.89
N GLU A 84 -2.92 -5.15 -21.63
CA GLU A 84 -3.20 -3.87 -22.28
C GLU A 84 -3.37 -2.75 -21.27
N LEU A 85 -3.97 -3.02 -20.09
CA LEU A 85 -4.02 -2.03 -19.02
C LEU A 85 -2.63 -1.67 -18.49
N VAL A 86 -1.71 -2.63 -18.38
CA VAL A 86 -0.33 -2.33 -17.99
C VAL A 86 0.34 -1.43 -19.03
N GLN A 87 0.14 -1.71 -20.32
CA GLN A 87 0.68 -0.87 -21.40
C GLN A 87 0.07 0.54 -21.37
N LYS A 88 -1.25 0.67 -21.14
CA LYS A 88 -1.90 1.97 -20.97
C LYS A 88 -1.41 2.72 -19.73
N LEU A 89 -1.19 2.02 -18.61
CA LEU A 89 -0.61 2.62 -17.40
C LEU A 89 0.82 3.11 -17.66
N LEU A 90 1.62 2.37 -18.42
CA LEU A 90 2.96 2.80 -18.80
C LEU A 90 2.91 4.02 -19.73
N HIS A 91 2.13 3.96 -20.80
CA HIS A 91 2.10 5.00 -21.83
C HIS A 91 1.39 6.29 -21.38
N ASP A 92 0.22 6.18 -20.75
CA ASP A 92 -0.62 7.35 -20.44
C ASP A 92 -0.35 7.93 -19.04
N ARG A 93 0.37 7.20 -18.18
CA ARG A 93 0.60 7.57 -16.77
C ARG A 93 2.04 7.42 -16.29
N ASP A 94 2.96 6.95 -17.15
CA ASP A 94 4.35 6.64 -16.78
C ASP A 94 4.47 5.65 -15.60
N LEU A 95 3.52 4.72 -15.51
CA LEU A 95 3.46 3.74 -14.42
C LEU A 95 3.94 2.36 -14.89
N ASN A 96 5.23 2.10 -14.71
CA ASN A 96 5.80 0.77 -14.92
C ASN A 96 5.44 -0.20 -13.77
N VAL A 97 4.40 -1.00 -14.01
CA VAL A 97 3.83 -1.96 -13.06
C VAL A 97 3.71 -3.35 -13.67
N SER A 98 3.79 -4.39 -12.85
CA SER A 98 3.51 -5.74 -13.31
C SER A 98 2.01 -5.98 -13.49
N ARG A 99 1.65 -6.94 -14.35
CA ARG A 99 0.28 -7.45 -14.52
C ARG A 99 -0.41 -7.76 -13.18
N TRP A 100 0.29 -8.43 -12.28
CA TRP A 100 -0.20 -8.75 -10.93
C TRP A 100 -0.51 -7.52 -10.07
N THR A 101 0.20 -6.42 -10.30
CA THR A 101 -0.06 -5.15 -9.59
C THR A 101 -1.33 -4.49 -10.11
N ALA A 102 -1.53 -4.46 -11.43
CA ALA A 102 -2.77 -3.99 -12.04
C ALA A 102 -3.97 -4.82 -11.55
N GLN A 103 -3.89 -6.15 -11.60
CA GLN A 103 -4.98 -7.04 -11.13
C GLN A 103 -5.33 -6.84 -9.66
N ARG A 104 -4.32 -6.68 -8.78
CA ARG A 104 -4.56 -6.38 -7.37
C ARG A 104 -5.29 -5.05 -7.18
N GLN A 105 -5.00 -4.06 -8.04
CA GLN A 105 -5.71 -2.79 -8.00
C GLN A 105 -7.16 -2.95 -8.48
N LEU A 106 -7.40 -3.66 -9.58
CA LEU A 106 -8.76 -3.94 -10.07
C LEU A 106 -9.62 -4.64 -9.02
N LYS A 107 -9.05 -5.64 -8.33
CA LYS A 107 -9.73 -6.32 -7.22
C LYS A 107 -10.12 -5.34 -6.10
N ARG A 108 -9.26 -4.36 -5.80
CA ARG A 108 -9.56 -3.31 -4.80
C ARG A 108 -10.64 -2.34 -5.27
N MET A 109 -10.69 -2.04 -6.56
CA MET A 109 -11.74 -1.23 -7.17
C MET A 109 -13.10 -1.97 -7.25
N GLY A 110 -13.14 -3.27 -6.91
CA GLY A 110 -14.36 -4.06 -6.85
C GLY A 110 -14.64 -4.89 -8.11
N TYR A 111 -13.69 -4.97 -9.06
CA TYR A 111 -13.84 -5.87 -10.21
C TYR A 111 -13.77 -7.34 -9.74
N LYS A 112 -14.84 -8.09 -10.03
CA LYS A 112 -15.01 -9.50 -9.60
C LYS A 112 -14.25 -10.48 -10.50
N SER A 113 -14.15 -10.17 -11.78
CA SER A 113 -13.51 -11.01 -12.80
C SER A 113 -12.09 -10.52 -13.06
N THR A 114 -11.12 -11.43 -13.12
CA THR A 114 -9.80 -11.11 -13.69
C THR A 114 -9.98 -10.88 -15.18
N LEU A 115 -9.61 -9.69 -15.66
CA LEU A 115 -9.57 -9.39 -17.09
C LEU A 115 -8.72 -10.43 -17.82
N PRO A 116 -9.07 -10.78 -19.07
CA PRO A 116 -8.43 -11.85 -19.82
C PRO A 116 -6.90 -11.70 -19.82
N LEU A 117 -6.24 -12.85 -19.80
CA LEU A 117 -4.79 -12.96 -19.95
C LEU A 117 -4.51 -13.13 -21.43
N TRP A 118 -3.71 -12.24 -22.00
CA TRP A 118 -3.16 -12.47 -23.33
C TRP A 118 -1.93 -13.35 -23.19
N ASN A 119 -1.89 -14.45 -23.93
CA ASN A 119 -0.73 -15.33 -24.02
C ASN A 119 0.15 -14.81 -25.16
N THR A 120 1.34 -14.30 -24.82
CA THR A 120 2.46 -14.15 -25.77
C THR A 120 3.25 -15.43 -25.87
#